data_AF-A0A376TWV4-F1
#
_entry.id   AF-A0A376TWV4-F1
#
_cell.length_a   1.000
_cell.length_b   1.000
_cell.length_c   1.000
_cell.angle_alpha   90.00
_cell.angle_beta   90.00
_cell.angle_gamma   90.00
#
_symmetry.space_group_name_H-M   'P 1'
#
loop_
_entity.id
_entity.type
_entity.pdbx_description
1 polymer ?
#
loop_
_entity_poly.entity_id
_entity_poly.type
_entity_poly.pdbx_seq_one_letter_code
_entity_poly.pdbx_strand_id
1 'polypeptide(L)'
;MARRQIRGAYVHYPVDDLLSILALESKRHRCMVIGEDLGTVPVEIVGKLRSSGVYSYKVLYFENDHEKTFRAPKAYPEQSMAVAATHDLPTLRGYWESGDLTLGKTLGLYPDEVVLRGLYQDRELAKQGLLDALHKYGCLPKRAGHKASLMSMTPTLNRGLQRYIADSNSALLGLQPEDWLDMAEPVNIPGTSYQYKNWRRKLSATLESMFADDGVNKLLKDLDRRRRAAAKKK
;
A
#
# COMPACT_ATOMS: atom_id res chain seq x y z
N MET A 1 17.83 16.73 -16.75
CA MET A 1 18.83 15.66 -16.51
C MET A 1 18.25 14.22 -16.58
N ALA A 2 17.14 13.96 -17.29
CA ALA A 2 16.48 12.63 -17.32
C ALA A 2 16.99 11.65 -18.41
N ARG A 3 18.17 11.86 -19.00
CA ARG A 3 18.65 11.09 -20.18
C ARG A 3 19.54 9.87 -19.89
N ARG A 4 19.80 9.52 -18.61
CA ARG A 4 20.86 8.54 -18.27
C ARG A 4 20.39 7.10 -17.99
N GLN A 5 19.10 6.85 -17.75
CA GLN A 5 18.58 5.51 -17.40
C GLN A 5 18.39 4.57 -18.61
N ILE A 6 18.24 5.10 -19.83
CA ILE A 6 18.01 4.30 -21.06
C ILE A 6 19.21 3.41 -21.48
N ARG A 7 20.34 3.47 -20.76
CA ARG A 7 21.53 2.63 -21.00
C ARG A 7 21.73 1.56 -19.92
N GLY A 8 20.78 1.37 -19.01
CA GLY A 8 20.83 0.31 -18.01
C GLY A 8 20.61 -1.08 -18.62
N ALA A 9 21.08 -2.11 -17.94
CA ALA A 9 20.82 -3.52 -18.25
C ALA A 9 20.74 -4.34 -16.96
N TYR A 10 20.06 -5.49 -17.01
CA TYR A 10 20.05 -6.44 -15.89
C TYR A 10 21.40 -7.16 -15.77
N VAL A 11 21.86 -7.36 -14.54
CA VAL A 11 23.05 -8.17 -14.20
C VAL A 11 22.58 -9.31 -13.30
N HIS A 12 22.91 -10.55 -13.66
CA HIS A 12 22.48 -11.74 -12.92
C HIS A 12 23.28 -11.94 -11.62
N TYR A 13 22.61 -12.49 -10.62
CA TYR A 13 23.18 -12.97 -9.35
C TYR A 13 22.77 -14.43 -9.11
N PRO A 14 23.54 -15.22 -8.34
CA PRO A 14 23.24 -16.64 -8.08
C PRO A 14 22.07 -16.80 -7.09
N VAL A 15 20.84 -16.63 -7.59
CA VAL A 15 19.62 -16.52 -6.76
C VAL A 15 19.36 -17.73 -5.87
N ASP A 16 19.66 -18.94 -6.34
CA ASP A 16 19.38 -20.17 -5.59
C ASP A 16 20.26 -20.32 -4.34
N ASP A 17 21.56 -19.99 -4.47
CA ASP A 17 22.49 -19.98 -3.34
C ASP A 17 22.12 -18.88 -2.35
N LEU A 18 21.83 -17.67 -2.85
CA LEU A 18 21.45 -16.53 -2.01
C LEU A 18 20.17 -16.80 -1.22
N LEU A 19 19.14 -17.41 -1.83
CA LEU A 19 17.91 -17.77 -1.14
C LEU A 19 18.13 -18.88 -0.11
N SER A 20 19.00 -19.86 -0.40
CA SER A 20 19.33 -20.93 0.53
C SER A 20 20.06 -20.40 1.77
N ILE A 21 21.03 -19.51 1.58
CA ILE A 21 21.74 -18.83 2.68
C ILE A 21 20.78 -17.95 3.48
N LEU A 22 19.91 -17.19 2.81
CA LEU A 22 18.90 -16.35 3.45
C LEU A 22 17.97 -17.19 4.35
N ALA A 23 17.51 -18.35 3.87
CA ALA A 23 16.67 -19.26 4.63
C ALA A 23 17.44 -19.88 5.83
N LEU A 24 18.70 -20.26 5.64
CA LEU A 24 19.55 -20.77 6.71
C LEU A 24 19.72 -19.73 7.83
N GLU A 25 20.07 -18.50 7.48
CA GLU A 25 20.27 -17.43 8.45
C GLU A 25 18.95 -17.00 9.10
N SER A 26 17.85 -16.97 8.35
CA SER A 26 16.49 -16.79 8.87
C SER A 26 16.18 -17.80 9.98
N LYS A 27 16.43 -19.10 9.71
CA LYS A 27 16.19 -20.19 10.68
C LYS A 27 17.08 -20.06 11.92
N ARG A 28 18.38 -19.78 11.74
CA ARG A 28 19.34 -19.61 12.86
C ARG A 28 18.91 -18.51 13.82
N HIS A 29 18.32 -17.44 13.28
CA HIS A 29 17.91 -16.28 14.07
C HIS A 29 16.43 -16.29 14.46
N ARG A 30 15.65 -17.30 14.04
CA ARG A 30 14.17 -17.30 14.17
C ARG A 30 13.56 -15.99 13.63
N CYS A 31 14.16 -15.46 12.56
CA CYS A 31 13.82 -14.17 11.97
C CYS A 31 13.16 -14.42 10.61
N MET A 32 11.85 -14.25 10.53
CA MET A 32 11.13 -14.44 9.26
C MET A 32 11.54 -13.38 8.22
N VAL A 33 11.35 -13.70 6.94
CA VAL A 33 11.75 -12.83 5.84
C VAL A 33 10.55 -12.39 5.02
N ILE A 34 10.48 -11.09 4.74
CA ILE A 34 9.50 -10.48 3.85
C ILE A 34 10.28 -9.87 2.69
N GLY A 35 9.99 -10.32 1.47
CA GLY A 35 10.53 -9.75 0.25
C GLY A 35 9.61 -8.64 -0.23
N GLU A 36 10.16 -7.45 -0.42
CA GLU A 36 9.48 -6.35 -1.10
C GLU A 36 9.50 -6.63 -2.61
N ASP A 37 8.49 -7.34 -3.09
CA ASP A 37 8.35 -7.79 -4.48
C ASP A 37 7.39 -6.89 -5.27
N LEU A 38 7.63 -5.57 -5.26
CA LEU A 38 6.85 -4.60 -6.02
C LEU A 38 7.52 -4.26 -7.36
N GLY A 39 6.71 -3.82 -8.32
CA GLY A 39 7.18 -3.40 -9.65
C GLY A 39 7.36 -4.56 -10.63
N THR A 40 8.44 -4.52 -11.41
CA THR A 40 8.70 -5.51 -12.47
C THR A 40 9.40 -6.73 -11.91
N VAL A 41 8.62 -7.68 -11.41
CA VAL A 41 9.12 -8.92 -10.81
C VAL A 41 9.13 -10.05 -11.86
N PRO A 42 10.29 -10.65 -12.17
CA PRO A 42 10.36 -11.78 -13.10
C PRO A 42 9.51 -12.96 -12.61
N VAL A 43 8.74 -13.59 -13.51
CA VAL A 43 7.86 -14.72 -13.15
C VAL A 43 8.64 -15.86 -12.48
N GLU A 44 9.88 -16.08 -12.89
CA GLU A 44 10.80 -17.09 -12.33
C GLU A 44 11.10 -16.90 -10.83
N ILE A 45 11.12 -15.67 -10.32
CA ILE A 45 11.49 -15.40 -8.92
C ILE A 45 10.29 -15.57 -7.98
N VAL A 46 9.07 -15.35 -8.47
CA VAL A 46 7.83 -15.47 -7.67
C VAL A 46 7.69 -16.88 -7.08
N GLY A 47 7.97 -17.90 -7.89
CA GLY A 47 7.94 -19.30 -7.45
C GLY A 47 9.02 -19.59 -6.40
N LYS A 48 10.26 -19.15 -6.66
CA LYS A 48 11.42 -19.36 -5.78
C LYS A 48 11.23 -18.70 -4.41
N LEU A 49 10.79 -17.43 -4.37
CA LEU A 49 10.52 -16.72 -3.11
C LEU A 49 9.46 -17.46 -2.28
N ARG A 50 8.39 -17.90 -2.94
CA ARG A 50 7.31 -18.65 -2.27
C ARG A 50 7.84 -19.96 -1.67
N SER A 51 8.53 -20.78 -2.46
CA SER A 51 9.06 -22.07 -1.99
C SER A 51 10.13 -21.93 -0.91
N SER A 52 10.86 -20.81 -0.89
CA SER A 52 11.84 -20.49 0.16
C SER A 52 11.22 -19.90 1.44
N GLY A 53 9.88 -19.82 1.52
CA GLY A 53 9.18 -19.29 2.69
C GLY A 53 9.25 -17.77 2.85
N VAL A 54 9.67 -17.04 1.81
CA VAL A 54 9.71 -15.57 1.83
C VAL A 54 8.31 -15.03 1.63
N TYR A 55 7.88 -14.13 2.51
CA TYR A 55 6.57 -13.49 2.44
C TYR A 55 6.58 -12.41 1.37
N SER A 56 5.54 -12.39 0.54
CA SER A 56 5.34 -11.36 -0.48
C SER A 56 4.76 -10.07 0.14
N TYR A 57 4.88 -8.96 -0.56
CA TYR A 57 4.35 -7.66 -0.16
C TYR A 57 3.16 -7.28 -1.08
N LYS A 58 2.02 -6.96 -0.47
CA LYS A 58 0.75 -6.69 -1.19
C LYS A 58 0.23 -5.31 -0.82
N VAL A 59 0.47 -4.34 -1.70
CA VAL A 59 0.03 -2.95 -1.54
C VAL A 59 -1.37 -2.79 -2.14
N LEU A 60 -2.33 -2.34 -1.33
CA LEU A 60 -3.73 -2.17 -1.73
C LEU A 60 -3.89 -1.50 -3.09
N TYR A 61 -3.18 -0.39 -3.32
CA TYR A 61 -3.27 0.40 -4.56
C TYR A 61 -2.94 -0.39 -5.83
N PHE A 62 -2.16 -1.47 -5.72
CA PHE A 62 -1.71 -2.27 -6.86
C PHE A 62 -2.48 -3.59 -7.02
N GLU A 63 -3.33 -3.95 -6.06
CA GLU A 63 -4.10 -5.20 -6.07
C GLU A 63 -5.41 -5.05 -6.86
N ASN A 64 -5.30 -4.58 -8.10
CA ASN A 64 -6.39 -4.51 -9.07
C ASN A 64 -5.91 -4.94 -10.46
N ASP A 65 -6.84 -5.38 -11.29
CA ASP A 65 -6.55 -5.76 -12.68
C ASP A 65 -6.54 -4.54 -13.63
N HIS A 66 -6.38 -4.79 -14.94
CA HIS A 66 -6.34 -3.74 -15.95
C HIS A 66 -7.62 -2.89 -16.00
N GLU A 67 -8.76 -3.45 -15.57
CA GLU A 67 -10.08 -2.81 -15.50
C GLU A 67 -10.36 -2.12 -14.15
N LYS A 68 -9.36 -2.07 -13.24
CA LYS A 68 -9.48 -1.52 -11.89
C LYS A 68 -10.43 -2.31 -11.00
N THR A 69 -10.68 -3.58 -11.29
CA THR A 69 -11.38 -4.48 -10.37
C THR A 69 -10.41 -4.93 -9.28
N PHE A 70 -10.69 -4.55 -8.03
CA PHE A 70 -9.82 -4.88 -6.90
C PHE A 70 -9.96 -6.35 -6.50
N ARG A 71 -8.81 -6.97 -6.22
CA ARG A 71 -8.70 -8.33 -5.68
C ARG A 71 -9.53 -8.45 -4.40
N ALA A 72 -10.36 -9.47 -4.34
CA ALA A 72 -11.15 -9.78 -3.14
C ALA A 72 -10.23 -9.97 -1.92
N PRO A 73 -10.58 -9.52 -0.70
CA PRO A 73 -9.74 -9.71 0.48
C PRO A 73 -9.34 -11.18 0.70
N LYS A 74 -10.27 -12.12 0.47
CA LYS A 74 -10.01 -13.56 0.61
C LYS A 74 -9.03 -14.13 -0.44
N ALA A 75 -8.86 -13.46 -1.56
CA ALA A 75 -7.99 -13.89 -2.65
C ALA A 75 -6.54 -13.36 -2.51
N TYR A 76 -6.23 -12.64 -1.44
CA TYR A 76 -4.85 -12.30 -1.09
C TYR A 76 -4.08 -13.59 -0.72
N PRO A 77 -2.83 -13.75 -1.16
CA PRO A 77 -2.01 -14.90 -0.76
C PRO A 77 -1.89 -14.97 0.76
N GLU A 78 -1.83 -16.17 1.32
CA GLU A 78 -1.61 -16.31 2.77
C GLU A 78 -0.20 -15.87 3.17
N GLN A 79 0.82 -16.32 2.42
CA GLN A 79 2.23 -15.98 2.63
C GLN A 79 2.57 -14.58 2.10
N SER A 80 1.87 -13.57 2.62
CA SER A 80 2.14 -12.16 2.33
C SER A 80 1.83 -11.24 3.51
N MET A 81 2.41 -10.04 3.44
CA MET A 81 2.02 -8.87 4.22
C MET A 81 1.15 -7.96 3.34
N ALA A 82 -0.08 -7.68 3.79
CA ALA A 82 -0.92 -6.67 3.20
C ALA A 82 -0.63 -5.31 3.84
N VAL A 83 -0.54 -4.26 3.03
CA VAL A 83 -0.45 -2.87 3.47
C VAL A 83 -1.35 -1.98 2.61
N ALA A 84 -1.74 -0.82 3.13
CA ALA A 84 -2.46 0.17 2.35
C ALA A 84 -1.52 0.86 1.34
N ALA A 85 -0.41 1.37 1.85
CA ALA A 85 0.63 2.09 1.13
C ALA A 85 2.02 1.73 1.70
N THR A 86 3.05 2.44 1.24
CA THR A 86 4.41 2.37 1.77
C THR A 86 4.91 3.79 2.03
N HIS A 87 6.13 3.91 2.56
CA HIS A 87 6.77 5.21 2.74
C HIS A 87 7.07 5.94 1.41
N ASP A 88 7.10 5.22 0.28
CA ASP A 88 7.34 5.75 -1.07
C ASP A 88 6.07 6.14 -1.81
N LEU A 89 4.91 5.87 -1.22
CA LEU A 89 3.60 6.07 -1.83
C LEU A 89 2.80 7.12 -1.05
N PRO A 90 1.78 7.73 -1.68
CA PRO A 90 0.88 8.62 -0.94
C PRO A 90 0.16 7.89 0.19
N THR A 91 -0.10 8.62 1.28
CA THR A 91 -1.03 8.18 2.34
C THR A 91 -2.41 7.91 1.76
N LEU A 92 -3.33 7.28 2.52
CA LEU A 92 -4.69 7.04 2.04
C LEU A 92 -5.38 8.35 1.59
N ARG A 93 -5.20 9.43 2.36
CA ARG A 93 -5.72 10.76 2.02
C ARG A 93 -5.04 11.32 0.78
N GLY A 94 -3.71 11.33 0.74
CA GLY A 94 -2.95 11.83 -0.39
C GLY A 94 -3.30 11.10 -1.70
N TYR A 95 -3.54 9.80 -1.64
CA TYR A 95 -3.95 9.00 -2.79
C TYR A 95 -5.34 9.40 -3.28
N TRP A 96 -6.30 9.52 -2.35
CA TRP A 96 -7.69 9.82 -2.66
C TRP A 96 -7.88 11.23 -3.23
N GLU A 97 -7.07 12.18 -2.75
CA GLU A 97 -7.06 13.58 -3.20
C GLU A 97 -6.14 13.80 -4.42
N SER A 98 -5.48 12.74 -4.92
CA SER A 98 -4.48 12.83 -6.00
C SER A 98 -3.35 13.83 -5.69
N GLY A 99 -3.03 13.98 -4.40
CA GLY A 99 -2.03 14.92 -3.91
C GLY A 99 -0.62 14.61 -4.40
N ASP A 100 -0.28 13.33 -4.60
CA ASP A 100 0.98 12.89 -5.19
C ASP A 100 1.16 13.35 -6.64
N LEU A 101 0.07 13.36 -7.43
CA LEU A 101 0.11 13.83 -8.82
C LEU A 101 0.28 15.35 -8.88
N THR A 102 -0.50 16.07 -8.06
CA THR A 102 -0.44 17.54 -7.98
C THR A 102 0.91 18.00 -7.46
N LEU A 103 1.40 17.42 -6.36
CA LEU A 103 2.70 17.74 -5.78
C LEU A 103 3.83 17.33 -6.72
N GLY A 104 3.76 16.15 -7.33
CA GLY A 104 4.72 15.69 -8.33
C GLY A 104 4.82 16.65 -9.52
N LYS A 105 3.69 17.21 -9.97
CA LYS A 105 3.67 18.26 -10.99
C LYS A 105 4.39 19.53 -10.53
N THR A 106 4.11 20.02 -9.32
CA THR A 106 4.79 21.18 -8.74
C THR A 106 6.30 20.97 -8.62
N LEU A 107 6.74 19.74 -8.34
CA LEU A 107 8.16 19.38 -8.21
C LEU A 107 8.83 19.04 -9.56
N GLY A 108 8.11 19.09 -10.68
CA GLY A 108 8.64 18.84 -12.02
C GLY A 108 8.82 17.36 -12.38
N LEU A 109 8.17 16.43 -11.66
CA LEU A 109 8.23 14.99 -11.94
C LEU A 109 7.41 14.59 -13.17
N TYR A 110 6.36 15.35 -13.47
CA TYR A 110 5.46 15.10 -14.60
C TYR A 110 5.55 16.26 -15.61
N PRO A 111 6.62 16.32 -16.42
CA PRO A 111 6.81 17.38 -17.41
C PRO A 111 5.84 17.23 -18.61
N ASP A 112 5.38 16.01 -18.89
CA ASP A 112 4.43 15.73 -19.98
C ASP A 112 2.98 15.77 -19.46
N GLU A 113 2.21 16.73 -19.96
CA GLU A 113 0.80 16.94 -19.58
C GLU A 113 -0.13 15.83 -20.07
N VAL A 114 0.18 15.18 -21.19
CA VAL A 114 -0.64 14.08 -21.72
C VAL A 114 -0.52 12.88 -20.80
N VAL A 115 0.72 12.57 -20.38
CA VAL A 115 0.99 11.51 -19.41
C VAL A 115 0.33 11.83 -18.06
N LEU A 116 0.49 13.06 -17.55
CA LEU A 116 -0.10 13.46 -16.27
C LEU A 116 -1.64 13.36 -16.28
N ARG A 117 -2.29 13.81 -17.36
CA ARG A 117 -3.74 13.67 -17.50
C ARG A 117 -4.18 12.21 -17.51
N GLY A 118 -3.41 11.32 -18.14
CA GLY A 118 -3.64 9.88 -18.09
C GLY A 118 -3.58 9.33 -16.66
N LEU A 119 -2.59 9.75 -15.86
CA LEU A 119 -2.46 9.34 -14.45
C LEU A 119 -3.67 9.77 -13.60
N TYR A 120 -4.20 10.99 -13.80
CA TYR A 120 -5.43 11.41 -13.11
C TYR A 120 -6.64 10.57 -13.52
N GLN A 121 -6.80 10.25 -14.81
CA GLN A 121 -7.89 9.41 -15.29
C GLN A 121 -7.81 7.99 -14.69
N ASP A 122 -6.62 7.39 -14.72
CA ASP A 122 -6.37 6.08 -14.11
C ASP A 122 -6.63 6.09 -12.61
N ARG A 123 -6.25 7.17 -11.92
CA ARG A 123 -6.50 7.34 -10.47
C ARG A 123 -7.98 7.41 -10.15
N GLU A 124 -8.79 8.16 -10.92
CA GLU A 124 -10.23 8.25 -10.68
C GLU A 124 -10.94 6.91 -10.94
N LEU A 125 -10.53 6.16 -11.98
CA LEU A 125 -11.03 4.82 -12.22
C LEU A 125 -10.65 3.85 -11.08
N ALA A 126 -9.40 3.91 -10.62
CA ALA A 126 -8.94 3.10 -9.48
C ALA A 126 -9.67 3.45 -8.19
N LYS A 127 -9.92 4.74 -7.90
CA LYS A 127 -10.72 5.17 -6.76
C LYS A 127 -12.15 4.64 -6.82
N GLN A 128 -12.76 4.64 -8.01
CA GLN A 128 -14.10 4.09 -8.19
C GLN A 128 -14.12 2.58 -7.98
N GLY A 129 -13.22 1.83 -8.62
CA GLY A 129 -13.13 0.38 -8.45
C GLY A 129 -12.85 -0.04 -7.00
N LEU A 130 -12.03 0.75 -6.28
CA LEU A 130 -11.78 0.55 -4.85
C LEU A 130 -13.04 0.79 -4.02
N LEU A 131 -13.76 1.89 -4.28
CA LEU A 131 -15.03 2.18 -3.59
C LEU A 131 -16.06 1.07 -3.80
N ASP A 132 -16.17 0.56 -5.03
CA ASP A 132 -17.07 -0.53 -5.38
C ASP A 132 -16.70 -1.80 -4.62
N ALA A 133 -15.40 -2.12 -4.51
CA ALA A 133 -14.91 -3.25 -3.73
C ALA A 133 -15.19 -3.08 -2.23
N LEU A 134 -14.99 -1.87 -1.67
CA LEU A 134 -15.29 -1.58 -0.27
C LEU A 134 -16.77 -1.84 0.07
N HIS A 135 -17.69 -1.49 -0.84
CA HIS A 135 -19.11 -1.80 -0.70
C HIS A 135 -19.37 -3.30 -0.86
N LYS A 136 -18.86 -3.91 -1.94
CA LYS A 136 -19.06 -5.33 -2.27
C LYS A 136 -18.64 -6.27 -1.14
N TYR A 137 -17.54 -5.98 -0.48
CA TYR A 137 -16.99 -6.82 0.59
C TYR A 137 -17.31 -6.29 2.01
N GLY A 138 -18.30 -5.39 2.15
CA GLY A 138 -18.87 -5.02 3.44
C GLY A 138 -17.96 -4.20 4.35
N CYS A 139 -17.03 -3.42 3.77
CA CYS A 139 -16.12 -2.56 4.52
C CYS A 139 -16.75 -1.20 4.87
N LEU A 140 -17.75 -0.77 4.08
CA LEU A 140 -18.49 0.48 4.26
C LEU A 140 -19.96 0.25 4.66
N PRO A 141 -20.57 1.20 5.41
CA PRO A 141 -22.00 1.17 5.66
C PRO A 141 -22.79 1.54 4.38
N LYS A 142 -24.00 0.99 4.23
CA LYS A 142 -24.88 1.23 3.06
C LYS A 142 -25.16 2.70 2.74
N ARG A 143 -25.11 3.58 3.75
CA ARG A 143 -25.32 5.02 3.61
C ARG A 143 -24.15 5.78 2.99
N ALA A 144 -22.97 5.15 2.86
CA ALA A 144 -21.83 5.79 2.22
C ALA A 144 -22.11 5.96 0.72
N GLY A 145 -21.60 7.04 0.13
CA GLY A 145 -21.74 7.29 -1.31
C GLY A 145 -21.13 6.17 -2.16
N HIS A 146 -21.59 6.07 -3.40
CA HIS A 146 -21.13 5.06 -4.38
C HIS A 146 -20.41 5.69 -5.58
N LYS A 147 -20.18 7.01 -5.56
CA LYS A 147 -19.48 7.73 -6.63
C LYS A 147 -18.22 8.38 -6.07
N ALA A 148 -17.06 7.81 -6.37
CA ALA A 148 -15.79 8.20 -5.76
C ALA A 148 -15.42 9.67 -6.05
N SER A 149 -15.72 10.15 -7.26
CA SER A 149 -15.46 11.53 -7.68
C SER A 149 -16.26 12.59 -6.89
N LEU A 150 -17.30 12.19 -6.16
CA LEU A 150 -18.12 13.07 -5.32
C LEU A 150 -17.81 12.92 -3.81
N MET A 151 -16.78 12.15 -3.48
CA MET A 151 -16.40 11.85 -2.09
C MET A 151 -15.01 12.37 -1.81
N SER A 152 -14.87 13.16 -0.74
CA SER A 152 -13.58 13.44 -0.12
C SER A 152 -13.20 12.34 0.88
N MET A 153 -11.95 12.36 1.35
CA MET A 153 -11.54 11.45 2.43
C MET A 153 -12.32 11.78 3.71
N THR A 154 -12.87 10.74 4.35
CA THR A 154 -13.60 10.83 5.61
C THR A 154 -13.15 9.74 6.57
N PRO A 155 -13.39 9.86 7.89
CA PRO A 155 -13.10 8.78 8.84
C PRO A 155 -13.81 7.45 8.51
N THR A 156 -14.95 7.51 7.81
CA THR A 156 -15.66 6.30 7.37
C THR A 156 -14.95 5.62 6.21
N LEU A 157 -14.50 6.39 5.22
CA LEU A 157 -13.76 5.87 4.07
C LEU A 157 -12.36 5.38 4.48
N ASN A 158 -11.62 6.19 5.25
CA ASN A 158 -10.31 5.85 5.81
C ASN A 158 -10.35 4.50 6.54
N ARG A 159 -11.31 4.34 7.47
CA ARG A 159 -11.52 3.06 8.16
C ARG A 159 -11.91 1.95 7.20
N GLY A 160 -12.79 2.21 6.21
CA GLY A 160 -13.19 1.23 5.20
C GLY A 160 -11.99 0.66 4.44
N LEU A 161 -11.07 1.51 4.01
CA LEU A 161 -9.84 1.13 3.31
C LEU A 161 -8.96 0.21 4.16
N GLN A 162 -8.74 0.57 5.42
CA GLN A 162 -7.96 -0.26 6.35
C GLN A 162 -8.66 -1.58 6.70
N ARG A 163 -10.00 -1.58 6.81
CA ARG A 163 -10.79 -2.80 7.00
C ARG A 163 -10.61 -3.78 5.84
N TYR A 164 -10.54 -3.29 4.61
CA TYR A 164 -10.41 -4.12 3.42
C TYR A 164 -9.19 -5.04 3.48
N ILE A 165 -8.04 -4.47 3.81
CA ILE A 165 -6.79 -5.22 3.97
C ILE A 165 -6.73 -5.99 5.29
N ALA A 166 -7.41 -5.53 6.35
CA ALA A 166 -7.53 -6.30 7.60
C ALA A 166 -8.39 -7.56 7.43
N ASP A 167 -9.43 -7.51 6.59
CA ASP A 167 -10.27 -8.66 6.22
C ASP A 167 -9.57 -9.60 5.22
N SER A 168 -8.38 -9.24 4.73
CA SER A 168 -7.66 -10.04 3.75
C SER A 168 -7.10 -11.35 4.32
N ASN A 169 -6.85 -12.30 3.43
CA ASN A 169 -6.29 -13.61 3.76
C ASN A 169 -4.76 -13.58 4.04
N SER A 170 -4.11 -12.44 3.81
CA SER A 170 -2.70 -12.22 4.16
C SER A 170 -2.45 -12.55 5.62
N ALA A 171 -1.37 -13.28 5.92
CA ALA A 171 -0.98 -13.63 7.27
C ALA A 171 -0.54 -12.41 8.10
N LEU A 172 0.07 -11.42 7.45
CA LEU A 172 0.50 -10.18 8.09
C LEU A 172 -0.29 -8.97 7.55
N LEU A 173 -0.49 -7.99 8.42
CA LEU A 173 -1.05 -6.68 8.09
C LEU A 173 -0.09 -5.62 8.63
N GLY A 174 0.42 -4.75 7.75
CA GLY A 174 1.15 -3.54 8.14
C GLY A 174 0.23 -2.32 8.07
N LEU A 175 0.28 -1.48 9.10
CA LEU A 175 -0.51 -0.25 9.19
C LEU A 175 0.43 0.94 9.43
N GLN A 176 0.18 2.03 8.71
CA GLN A 176 0.93 3.28 8.87
C GLN A 176 0.19 4.21 9.85
N PRO A 177 0.87 4.73 10.91
CA PRO A 177 0.28 5.70 11.82
C PRO A 177 -0.22 6.97 11.13
N GLU A 178 0.38 7.34 10.00
CA GLU A 178 -0.10 8.43 9.13
C GLU A 178 -1.58 8.28 8.75
N ASP A 179 -2.03 7.05 8.49
CA ASP A 179 -3.40 6.78 8.08
C ASP A 179 -4.35 6.73 9.30
N TRP A 180 -3.84 6.44 10.50
CA TRP A 180 -4.63 6.58 11.73
C TRP A 180 -4.90 8.05 12.04
N LEU A 181 -3.88 8.89 11.79
CA LEU A 181 -3.89 10.33 11.99
C LEU A 181 -4.43 11.12 10.79
N ASP A 182 -4.95 10.42 9.77
CA ASP A 182 -5.57 10.99 8.57
C ASP A 182 -4.70 12.05 7.85
N MET A 183 -3.38 11.81 7.84
CA MET A 183 -2.39 12.73 7.27
C MET A 183 -2.40 12.69 5.73
N ALA A 184 -2.24 13.86 5.08
CA ALA A 184 -2.20 13.97 3.62
C ALA A 184 -0.78 13.84 3.03
N GLU A 185 0.22 14.41 3.72
CA GLU A 185 1.54 14.63 3.14
C GLU A 185 2.43 13.37 3.14
N PRO A 186 3.13 13.06 2.04
CA PRO A 186 4.05 11.92 1.98
C PRO A 186 5.29 12.14 2.86
N VAL A 187 5.99 11.06 3.22
CA VAL A 187 7.30 11.16 3.92
C VAL A 187 8.46 11.19 2.92
N ASN A 188 8.29 10.53 1.78
CA ASN A 188 9.25 10.45 0.69
C ASN A 188 8.52 10.57 -0.66
N ILE A 189 9.20 11.15 -1.65
CA ILE A 189 8.75 11.20 -3.04
C ILE A 189 9.87 10.62 -3.92
N PRO A 190 9.72 9.39 -4.44
CA PRO A 190 10.72 8.78 -5.31
C PRO A 190 11.08 9.66 -6.51
N GLY A 191 12.36 9.63 -6.91
CA GLY A 191 12.87 10.46 -8.01
C GLY A 191 13.18 11.91 -7.63
N THR A 192 13.04 12.28 -6.35
CA THR A 192 13.46 13.58 -5.82
C THR A 192 14.66 13.45 -4.90
N SER A 193 15.47 14.51 -4.82
CA SER A 193 16.54 14.65 -3.84
C SER A 193 16.32 15.90 -3.00
N TYR A 194 16.50 17.09 -3.58
CA TYR A 194 16.33 18.38 -2.89
C TYR A 194 14.95 19.01 -3.10
N GLN A 195 14.17 18.51 -4.06
CA GLN A 195 12.88 19.08 -4.45
C GLN A 195 11.82 18.94 -3.34
N TYR A 196 11.87 17.83 -2.59
CA TYR A 196 11.03 17.60 -1.42
C TYR A 196 11.89 17.35 -0.19
N LYS A 197 11.36 17.67 1.00
CA LYS A 197 12.02 17.40 2.28
C LYS A 197 11.82 15.93 2.66
N ASN A 198 12.34 15.02 1.83
CA ASN A 198 12.26 13.58 2.06
C ASN A 198 12.80 13.22 3.46
N TRP A 199 12.20 12.21 4.10
CA TRP A 199 12.64 11.67 5.39
C TRP A 199 12.57 12.65 6.56
N ARG A 200 11.75 13.70 6.46
CA ARG A 200 11.67 14.78 7.46
C ARG A 200 10.26 15.07 7.98
N ARG A 201 9.22 14.60 7.29
CA ARG A 201 7.82 14.85 7.68
C ARG A 201 7.49 14.06 8.94
N LYS A 202 7.38 14.75 10.08
CA LYS A 202 6.97 14.18 11.37
C LYS A 202 5.51 13.73 11.35
N LEU A 203 5.13 12.81 12.23
CA LEU A 203 3.72 12.56 12.53
C LEU A 203 3.06 13.81 13.13
N SER A 204 1.75 13.95 12.95
CA SER A 204 0.97 15.12 13.39
C SER A 204 0.59 15.10 14.87
N ALA A 205 0.86 13.99 15.57
CA ALA A 205 0.58 13.82 17.00
C ALA A 205 1.73 13.07 17.70
N THR A 206 1.85 13.25 19.01
CA THR A 206 2.76 12.46 19.85
C THR A 206 2.18 11.07 20.11
N LEU A 207 3.01 10.14 20.61
CA LEU A 207 2.56 8.80 20.97
C LEU A 207 1.49 8.84 22.07
N GLU A 208 1.72 9.65 23.10
CA GLU A 208 0.80 9.80 24.25
C GLU A 208 -0.55 10.31 23.78
N SER A 209 -0.56 11.32 22.91
CA SER A 209 -1.80 11.91 22.39
C SER A 209 -2.55 10.92 21.49
N MET A 210 -1.87 10.28 20.52
CA MET A 210 -2.56 9.39 19.58
C MET A 210 -3.09 8.12 20.25
N PHE A 211 -2.44 7.62 21.30
CA PHE A 211 -2.92 6.47 22.06
C PHE A 211 -3.91 6.84 23.18
N ALA A 212 -4.07 8.12 23.50
CA ALA A 212 -5.18 8.62 24.31
C ALA A 212 -6.41 8.99 23.48
N ASP A 213 -6.28 9.13 22.15
CA ASP A 213 -7.39 9.47 21.26
C ASP A 213 -8.39 8.32 21.11
N ASP A 214 -9.66 8.64 21.32
CA ASP A 214 -10.79 7.70 21.22
C ASP A 214 -10.97 7.14 19.80
N GLY A 215 -10.71 7.96 18.78
CA GLY A 215 -10.85 7.60 17.37
C GLY A 215 -9.83 6.54 16.96
N VAL A 216 -8.55 6.79 17.25
CA VAL A 216 -7.44 5.86 17.01
C VAL A 216 -7.66 4.55 17.76
N ASN A 217 -8.00 4.61 19.05
CA ASN A 217 -8.25 3.40 19.84
C ASN A 217 -9.42 2.57 19.31
N LYS A 218 -10.54 3.20 18.90
CA LYS A 218 -11.68 2.51 18.29
C LYS A 218 -11.32 1.93 16.92
N LEU A 219 -10.52 2.63 16.12
CA LEU A 219 -10.03 2.14 14.83
C LEU A 219 -9.19 0.89 15.02
N LEU A 220 -8.13 0.95 15.84
CA LEU A 220 -7.22 -0.18 16.05
C LEU A 220 -7.93 -1.39 16.64
N LYS A 221 -8.87 -1.18 17.58
CA LYS A 221 -9.71 -2.26 18.14
C LYS A 221 -10.61 -2.92 17.09
N ASP A 222 -11.16 -2.14 16.17
CA ASP A 222 -11.98 -2.66 15.07
C ASP A 222 -11.15 -3.49 14.08
N LEU A 223 -9.95 -3.02 13.72
CA LEU A 223 -9.04 -3.71 12.81
C LEU A 223 -8.47 -5.00 13.43
N ASP A 224 -8.07 -4.98 14.70
CA ASP A 224 -7.63 -6.18 15.43
C ASP A 224 -8.74 -7.24 15.49
N ARG A 225 -9.98 -6.84 15.78
CA ARG A 225 -11.13 -7.76 15.77
C ARG A 225 -11.32 -8.41 14.40
N ARG A 226 -11.14 -7.67 13.31
CA ARG A 226 -11.24 -8.19 11.94
C ARG A 226 -10.13 -9.18 11.62
N ARG A 227 -8.89 -8.87 12.00
CA ARG A 227 -7.75 -9.80 11.88
C ARG A 227 -8.02 -11.12 12.60
N ARG A 228 -8.52 -11.07 13.85
CA ARG A 228 -8.89 -12.27 14.61
C ARG A 228 -10.04 -13.04 13.98
N ALA A 229 -11.04 -12.35 13.42
CA ALA A 229 -12.16 -12.98 12.75
C ALA A 229 -11.76 -13.65 11.43
N ALA A 230 -10.83 -13.06 10.68
CA ALA A 230 -10.27 -13.65 9.46
C ALA A 230 -9.44 -14.90 9.78
N ALA A 231 -8.64 -14.87 10.85
CA ALA A 231 -7.84 -16.01 11.29
C ALA A 231 -8.69 -17.22 11.73
N LYS A 232 -9.86 -16.99 12.35
CA LYS A 232 -10.79 -18.07 12.77
C LYS A 232 -11.56 -18.74 11.63
N LYS A 233 -11.54 -18.16 10.43
CA LYS A 233 -12.22 -18.69 9.24
C LYS A 233 -11.30 -19.54 8.34
N LYS A 234 -10.03 -19.67 8.74
CA LYS A 234 -9.07 -20.64 8.19
C LYS A 234 -9.25 -21.96 8.94
#